data_AF-A0A5V6DMX0-F1
#
_entry.id   AF-A0A5V6DMX0-F1
#
_cell.length_a   1.000
_cell.length_b   1.000
_cell.length_c   1.000
_cell.angle_alpha   90.00
_cell.angle_beta   90.00
_cell.angle_gamma   90.00
#
_symmetry.space_group_name_H-M   'P 1'
#
loop_
_entity.id
_entity.type
_entity.pdbx_description
1 polymer ?
#
loop_
_entity_poly.entity_id
_entity_poly.type
_entity_poly.pdbx_seq_one_letter_code
_entity_poly.pdbx_strand_id
1 'polypeptide(L)'
;DVIIALGGGSPMDAAKIMWVMYEHPETHFEELALRFMDIRKRIYKFPKMGVKAKMIAVTTTSGTGSEVTPFAVVTDDATGQKYPLADYALTPDMAIVDANLVMDMPKSLCAFGG
;
A
#
# COMPACT_ATOMS: atom_id res chain seq x y z
N ASP A 1 -4.56 10.54 13.62
CA ASP A 1 -3.47 9.91 14.41
C ASP A 1 -3.27 8.45 14.04
N VAL A 2 -4.29 7.75 13.52
CA VAL A 2 -4.15 6.43 12.91
C VAL A 2 -4.91 6.34 11.59
N ILE A 3 -4.37 5.57 10.64
CA ILE A 3 -5.02 5.14 9.41
C ILE A 3 -5.13 3.62 9.49
N ILE A 4 -6.35 3.10 9.31
CA ILE A 4 -6.62 1.66 9.34
C ILE A 4 -7.09 1.24 7.95
N ALA A 5 -6.30 0.41 7.28
CA ALA A 5 -6.70 -0.25 6.05
C ALA A 5 -7.31 -1.61 6.39
N LEU A 6 -8.58 -1.80 6.04
CA LEU A 6 -9.28 -3.08 6.17
C LEU A 6 -9.64 -3.59 4.78
N GLY A 7 -9.11 -4.75 4.39
CA GLY A 7 -9.44 -5.38 3.11
C GLY A 7 -8.32 -6.24 2.54
N GLY A 8 -8.36 -6.48 1.23
CA GLY A 8 -7.25 -7.08 0.48
C GLY A 8 -6.19 -6.05 0.04
N GLY A 9 -5.36 -6.41 -0.94
CA GLY A 9 -4.29 -5.54 -1.43
C GLY A 9 -4.75 -4.18 -1.95
N SER A 10 -5.91 -4.09 -2.63
CA SER A 10 -6.36 -2.83 -3.22
C SER A 10 -6.69 -1.75 -2.18
N PRO A 11 -7.52 -2.00 -1.15
CA PRO A 11 -7.71 -1.04 -0.06
C PRO A 11 -6.42 -0.68 0.68
N MET A 12 -5.52 -1.64 0.88
CA MET A 12 -4.23 -1.41 1.56
C MET A 12 -3.31 -0.49 0.75
N ASP A 13 -3.18 -0.74 -0.55
CA ASP A 13 -2.35 0.07 -1.44
C ASP A 13 -2.91 1.49 -1.55
N ALA A 14 -4.23 1.64 -1.68
CA ALA A 14 -4.88 2.96 -1.66
C ALA A 14 -4.59 3.70 -0.35
N ALA A 15 -4.72 3.03 0.80
CA ALA A 15 -4.45 3.64 2.10
C ALA A 15 -2.97 4.03 2.29
N LYS A 16 -2.02 3.26 1.77
CA LYS A 16 -0.59 3.64 1.77
C LYS A 16 -0.36 4.95 1.02
N ILE A 17 -1.01 5.15 -0.13
CA ILE A 17 -0.89 6.40 -0.89
C ILE A 17 -1.54 7.56 -0.15
N MET A 18 -2.75 7.37 0.37
CA MET A 18 -3.43 8.37 1.20
C MET A 18 -2.58 8.75 2.41
N TRP A 19 -1.88 7.79 3.02
CA TRP A 19 -0.98 8.03 4.14
C TRP A 19 0.22 8.91 3.73
N VAL A 20 0.84 8.65 2.58
CA VAL A 20 1.91 9.52 2.04
C VAL A 20 1.41 10.94 1.83
N MET A 21 0.27 11.10 1.15
CA MET A 21 -0.31 12.42 0.88
C MET A 21 -0.71 13.14 2.17
N TYR A 22 -1.14 12.41 3.19
CA TYR A 22 -1.48 12.97 4.49
C TYR A 22 -0.23 13.44 5.27
N GLU A 23 0.82 12.62 5.30
CA GLU A 23 2.10 12.95 5.94
C GLU A 23 2.82 14.10 5.23
N HIS A 24 2.79 14.10 3.89
CA HIS A 24 3.54 15.03 3.03
C HIS A 24 2.64 15.57 1.91
N PRO A 25 1.72 16.52 2.22
CA PRO A 25 0.75 17.07 1.26
C PRO A 25 1.37 17.83 0.09
N GLU A 26 2.65 18.20 0.20
CA GLU A 26 3.47 18.75 -0.89
C GLU A 26 3.92 17.71 -1.91
N THR A 27 3.78 16.40 -1.60
CA THR A 27 4.19 15.33 -2.49
C THR A 27 3.19 15.15 -3.62
N HIS A 28 3.67 15.22 -4.86
CA HIS A 28 2.87 14.93 -6.05
C HIS A 28 3.01 13.45 -6.46
N PHE A 29 1.88 12.83 -6.83
CA PHE A 29 1.83 11.41 -7.19
C PHE A 29 2.78 11.04 -8.35
N GLU A 30 2.91 11.93 -9.34
CA GLU A 30 3.78 11.76 -10.51
C GLU A 30 5.25 11.56 -10.10
N GLU A 31 5.71 12.29 -9.08
CA GLU A 31 7.08 12.17 -8.55
C GLU A 31 7.32 10.83 -7.87
N LEU A 32 6.29 10.25 -7.27
CA LEU A 32 6.36 8.93 -6.64
C LEU A 32 6.35 7.80 -7.68
N ALA A 33 5.51 7.94 -8.71
CA ALA A 33 5.37 6.98 -9.80
C ALA A 33 6.66 6.82 -10.62
N LEU A 34 7.39 7.92 -10.86
CA LEU A 34 8.64 7.91 -11.63
C LEU A 34 9.80 7.17 -10.93
N ARG A 35 9.78 7.04 -9.60
CA ARG A 35 10.89 6.45 -8.81
C ARG A 35 11.13 4.97 -9.09
N PHE A 36 10.12 4.24 -9.59
CA PHE A 36 10.25 2.80 -9.83
C PHE A 36 10.81 2.47 -11.22
N MET A 37 10.73 3.39 -12.19
CA MET A 37 11.26 3.14 -13.55
C MET A 37 12.80 3.07 -13.60
N ASP A 38 13.50 3.61 -12.60
CA ASP A 38 14.97 3.57 -12.54
C ASP A 38 15.48 3.36 -11.11
N ILE A 39 15.65 2.09 -10.72
CA ILE A 39 16.18 1.67 -9.41
C ILE A 39 17.56 2.26 -9.05
N ARG A 40 18.30 2.77 -10.04
CA ARG A 40 19.62 3.41 -9.86
C ARG A 40 19.52 4.92 -9.60
N LYS A 41 18.36 5.54 -9.82
CA LYS A 41 18.09 6.96 -9.57
C LYS A 41 17.33 7.19 -8.25
N ARG A 42 17.75 6.52 -7.17
CA ARG A 42 17.32 6.86 -5.79
C ARG A 42 17.92 8.20 -5.31
N ILE A 43 17.73 9.26 -6.10
CA ILE A 43 18.28 10.60 -5.86
C ILE A 43 17.42 11.34 -4.81
N TYR A 44 16.16 10.94 -4.63
CA TYR A 44 15.25 11.55 -3.68
C TYR A 44 14.97 10.60 -2.51
N LYS A 45 15.25 11.05 -1.29
CA LYS A 45 14.99 10.29 -0.06
C LYS A 45 13.49 10.31 0.19
N PHE A 46 12.86 9.14 0.34
CA PHE A 46 11.47 9.07 0.73
C PHE A 46 11.28 9.81 2.06
N PRO A 47 10.26 10.66 2.18
CA PRO A 47 10.09 11.46 3.37
C PRO A 47 9.75 10.55 4.56
N LYS A 48 10.03 11.04 5.78
CA LYS A 48 9.82 10.25 6.99
C LYS A 48 8.31 10.02 7.19
N MET A 49 7.91 8.76 7.28
CA MET A 49 6.52 8.36 7.51
C MET A 49 6.24 8.11 9.00
N GLY A 50 4.96 8.07 9.39
CA GLY A 50 4.55 7.73 10.75
C GLY A 50 4.70 8.87 11.76
N VAL A 51 4.67 10.12 11.30
CA VAL A 51 4.84 11.33 12.13
C VAL A 51 3.49 11.88 12.54
N LYS A 52 2.55 12.05 11.60
CA LYS A 52 1.18 12.52 11.85
C LYS A 52 0.20 11.38 12.10
N ALA A 53 0.39 10.23 11.45
CA ALA A 53 -0.46 9.06 11.65
C ALA A 53 0.30 7.74 11.57
N LYS A 54 -0.14 6.77 12.36
CA LYS A 54 0.28 5.37 12.26
C LYS A 54 -0.53 4.62 11.23
N MET A 55 0.09 3.71 10.49
CA MET A 55 -0.57 2.89 9.49
C MET A 55 -0.78 1.46 10.02
N ILE A 56 -2.04 1.06 10.14
CA ILE A 56 -2.43 -0.30 10.55
C ILE A 56 -3.08 -0.98 9.35
N ALA A 57 -2.56 -2.15 8.97
CA ALA A 57 -3.13 -2.99 7.92
C ALA A 57 -3.83 -4.20 8.53
N VAL A 58 -5.10 -4.38 8.20
CA VAL A 58 -5.94 -5.51 8.61
C VAL A 58 -6.36 -6.25 7.34
N THR A 59 -5.72 -7.39 7.08
CA THR A 59 -6.00 -8.14 5.86
C THR A 59 -7.26 -8.98 6.01
N THR A 60 -8.10 -8.98 4.97
CA THR A 60 -9.30 -9.84 4.87
C THR A 60 -9.16 -10.88 3.78
N THR A 61 -7.97 -11.06 3.21
CA THR A 61 -7.68 -12.12 2.25
C THR A 61 -6.35 -12.80 2.58
N SER A 62 -6.25 -14.10 2.33
CA SER A 62 -4.99 -14.84 2.34
C SER A 62 -4.33 -14.72 0.97
N GLY A 63 -3.92 -13.51 0.59
CA GLY A 63 -3.50 -13.19 -0.77
C GLY A 63 -2.24 -12.34 -0.84
N THR A 64 -2.39 -11.04 -1.09
CA THR A 64 -1.33 -10.19 -1.64
C THR A 64 -0.15 -9.91 -0.71
N GLY A 65 -0.28 -10.14 0.60
CA GLY A 65 0.75 -9.79 1.58
C GLY A 65 1.02 -8.28 1.68
N SER A 66 0.08 -7.42 1.27
CA SER A 66 0.29 -5.96 1.26
C SER A 66 0.48 -5.42 2.68
N GLU A 67 -0.05 -6.11 3.68
CA GLU A 67 0.06 -5.77 5.10
C GLU A 67 1.49 -5.77 5.65
N VAL A 68 2.44 -6.44 5.00
CA VAL A 68 3.85 -6.51 5.44
C VAL A 68 4.85 -6.03 4.38
N THR A 69 4.38 -5.53 3.24
CA THR A 69 5.26 -5.13 2.14
C THR A 69 5.39 -3.61 2.00
N PRO A 70 6.57 -3.14 1.54
CA PRO A 70 6.83 -1.72 1.26
C PRO A 70 6.29 -1.26 -0.11
N PHE A 71 5.32 -1.99 -0.68
CA PHE A 71 4.80 -1.75 -2.02
C PHE A 71 3.38 -1.19 -1.99
N ALA A 72 3.06 -0.33 -2.96
CA ALA A 72 1.69 0.07 -3.27
C ALA A 72 1.56 0.20 -4.78
N VAL A 73 0.47 -0.30 -5.36
CA VAL A 73 0.20 -0.16 -6.80
C VAL A 73 -1.06 0.67 -7.00
N VAL A 74 -0.93 1.72 -7.80
CA VAL A 74 -2.08 2.52 -8.26
C VAL A 74 -2.20 2.40 -9.77
N THR A 75 -3.42 2.25 -10.26
CA THR A 75 -3.71 2.26 -11.69
C THR A 75 -4.23 3.65 -12.04
N ASP A 76 -3.68 4.26 -13.08
CA ASP A 76 -4.29 5.43 -13.72
C ASP A 76 -5.34 4.96 -14.71
N ASP A 77 -6.61 5.27 -14.44
CA ASP A 77 -7.74 4.84 -15.25
C ASP A 77 -7.78 5.53 -16.63
N ALA A 78 -7.14 6.70 -16.78
CA ALA A 78 -7.11 7.43 -18.06
C ALA A 78 -6.13 6.79 -19.05
N THR A 79 -4.98 6.34 -18.56
CA THR A 79 -3.93 5.72 -19.41
C THR A 79 -3.91 4.19 -19.34
N GLY A 80 -4.57 3.60 -18.35
CA GLY A 80 -4.49 2.18 -18.01
C GLY A 80 -3.14 1.76 -17.42
N GLN A 81 -2.24 2.70 -17.16
CA GLN A 81 -0.90 2.40 -16.69
C GLN A 81 -0.90 2.11 -15.18
N LYS A 82 -0.19 1.06 -14.78
CA LYS A 82 0.04 0.73 -13.36
C LYS A 82 1.34 1.36 -12.89
N TYR A 83 1.25 2.12 -11.83
CA TYR A 83 2.37 2.77 -11.17
C TYR A 83 2.67 2.06 -9.85
N PRO A 84 3.73 1.23 -9.79
CA PRO A 84 4.21 0.68 -8.54
C PRO A 84 5.02 1.74 -7.79
N LEU A 85 4.70 1.92 -6.52
CA LEU A 85 5.53 2.63 -5.55
C LEU A 85 6.21 1.60 -4.65
N ALA A 86 7.48 1.82 -4.37
CA ALA A 86 8.26 0.95 -3.51
C ALA A 86 9.23 1.74 -2.64
N ASP A 87 8.93 1.80 -1.35
CA ASP A 87 9.85 2.33 -0.37
C ASP A 87 9.59 1.72 1.01
N TYR A 88 10.65 1.45 1.77
CA TYR A 88 10.52 0.87 3.11
C TYR A 88 9.66 1.72 4.05
N ALA A 89 9.61 3.04 3.81
CA ALA A 89 8.75 3.95 4.57
C ALA A 89 7.24 3.68 4.38
N LEU A 90 6.83 2.94 3.35
CA LEU A 90 5.43 2.55 3.11
C LEU A 90 5.00 1.29 3.87
N THR A 91 5.92 0.65 4.59
CA THR A 91 5.59 -0.54 5.39
C THR A 91 4.62 -0.13 6.51
N PRO A 92 3.48 -0.82 6.67
CA PRO A 92 2.57 -0.56 7.79
C PRO A 92 3.29 -0.67 9.15
N ASP A 93 2.92 0.17 10.11
CA ASP A 93 3.44 0.11 11.48
C ASP A 93 2.95 -1.14 12.22
N MET A 94 1.78 -1.66 11.85
CA MET A 94 1.18 -2.86 12.41
C MET A 94 0.40 -3.64 11.36
N ALA A 95 0.56 -4.95 11.35
CA ALA A 95 -0.24 -5.88 10.57
C ALA A 95 -1.11 -6.74 11.50
N ILE A 96 -2.41 -6.79 11.23
CA ILE A 96 -3.37 -7.65 11.92
C ILE A 96 -3.84 -8.71 10.93
N VAL A 97 -3.55 -9.97 11.26
CA VAL A 97 -3.97 -11.14 10.50
C VAL A 97 -4.90 -11.95 11.39
N ASP A 98 -6.21 -11.82 11.16
CA ASP A 98 -7.23 -12.56 11.88
C ASP A 98 -7.87 -13.59 10.94
N ALA A 99 -7.75 -14.87 11.30
CA ALA A 99 -8.31 -15.97 10.52
C ALA A 99 -9.83 -15.85 10.33
N ASN A 100 -10.55 -15.22 11.26
CA ASN A 100 -11.99 -15.03 11.14
C ASN A 100 -12.37 -14.11 9.96
N LEU A 101 -11.48 -13.19 9.57
CA LEU A 101 -11.73 -12.24 8.49
C LEU A 101 -11.56 -12.83 7.09
N VAL A 102 -11.02 -14.06 6.98
CA VAL A 102 -10.80 -14.74 5.69
C VAL A 102 -11.76 -15.93 5.46
N MET A 103 -12.53 -16.32 6.48
CA MET A 103 -13.35 -17.55 6.43
C MET A 103 -14.46 -17.52 5.37
N ASP A 104 -15.04 -16.34 5.12
CA ASP A 104 -16.14 -16.16 4.18
C ASP A 104 -15.69 -15.80 2.76
N MET A 105 -14.39 -15.93 2.48
CA MET A 105 -13.83 -15.61 1.17
C MET A 105 -14.39 -16.55 0.08
N PRO A 106 -14.86 -16.02 -1.07
CA PRO A 106 -15.35 -16.88 -2.16
C PRO A 106 -14.30 -17.90 -2.61
N LYS A 107 -14.72 -19.12 -2.94
CA LYS A 107 -13.81 -20.21 -3.35
C LYS A 107 -12.89 -19.81 -4.51
N SER A 108 -13.41 -19.07 -5.48
CA SER A 108 -12.64 -18.54 -6.60
C SER A 108 -11.55 -17.58 -6.12
N LEU A 109 -11.89 -16.64 -5.23
CA LEU A 109 -10.94 -15.69 -4.67
C LEU A 109 -9.88 -16.40 -3.81
N CYS A 110 -10.26 -17.42 -3.04
CA CYS A 110 -9.32 -18.26 -2.30
C CYS A 110 -8.31 -18.95 -3.22
N ALA A 111 -8.75 -19.45 -4.38
CA ALA A 111 -7.87 -20.06 -5.36
C ALA A 111 -6.95 -19.05 -6.07
N PHE A 112 -7.36 -17.79 -6.21
CA PHE A 112 -6.52 -16.74 -6.78
C PHE A 112 -5.47 -16.19 -5.81
N GLY A 113 -5.78 -16.19 -4.52
CA GLY A 113 -4.89 -15.67 -3.47
C GLY A 113 -3.89 -16.69 -2.91
N GLY A 114 -4.25 -17.98 -2.91
CA GLY A 114 -3.46 -19.07 -2.35
C GLY A 114 -2.37 -19.63 -3.25
#